data_AF-A0A258E5B0-F1
#
_entry.id   AF-A0A258E5B0-F1
#
_cell.length_a   1.000
_cell.length_b   1.000
_cell.length_c   1.000
_cell.angle_alpha   90.00
_cell.angle_beta   90.00
_cell.angle_gamma   90.00
#
_symmetry.space_group_name_H-M   'P 1'
#
loop_
_entity.id
_entity.type
_entity.pdbx_description
1 polymer ?
#
loop_
_entity_poly.entity_id
_entity_poly.type
_entity_poly.pdbx_seq_one_letter_code
_entity_poly.pdbx_strand_id
1 'polypeptide(L)'
;MLRRLFNDIPSLTLKALDSSLAVIEFTPTGEILTANQNFLDIVGYSLAEIQGKHHAMFCTDNFYRENPNFWKQLAAGHFMSGRFERRNSAGERVWVEATYNPI
;
A
#
# COMPACT_ATOMS: atom_id res chain seq x y z
N MET A 1 29.23 27.12 2.21
CA MET A 1 28.28 26.73 3.27
C MET A 1 26.85 26.95 2.77
N LEU A 2 26.34 26.05 1.92
CA LEU A 2 24.96 26.05 1.42
C LEU A 2 24.51 24.59 1.27
N ARG A 3 24.14 23.96 2.39
CA ARG A 3 23.63 22.58 2.46
C ARG A 3 22.30 22.58 3.20
N ARG A 4 21.32 23.33 2.69
CA ARG A 4 19.93 23.33 3.17
C ARG A 4 19.02 23.85 2.05
N LEU A 5 18.60 23.00 1.10
CA LEU A 5 17.40 23.20 0.26
C LEU A 5 17.03 21.90 -0.53
N PHE A 6 17.07 20.72 0.10
CA PHE A 6 16.66 19.47 -0.57
C PHE A 6 15.67 18.62 0.24
N ASN A 7 14.87 19.22 1.13
CA ASN A 7 13.93 18.44 1.95
C ASN A 7 12.43 18.75 1.77
N ASP A 8 11.99 19.73 0.98
CA ASP A 8 10.56 20.12 0.98
C ASP A 8 9.94 20.35 -0.41
N ILE A 9 10.30 19.55 -1.41
CA ILE A 9 9.49 19.47 -2.64
C ILE A 9 9.08 18.02 -2.83
N PRO A 10 7.82 17.63 -2.52
CA PRO A 10 7.26 16.43 -3.09
C PRO A 10 7.42 16.59 -4.60
N SER A 11 8.23 15.73 -5.22
CA SER A 11 8.49 15.83 -6.66
C SER A 11 7.14 15.93 -7.37
N LEU A 12 7.04 16.79 -8.39
CA LEU A 12 5.79 16.93 -9.15
C LEU A 12 5.28 15.56 -9.62
N THR A 13 6.21 14.63 -9.86
CA THR A 13 5.97 13.22 -10.11
C THR A 13 5.20 12.53 -8.97
N LEU A 14 5.64 12.62 -7.72
CA LEU A 14 4.94 12.01 -6.58
C LEU A 14 3.52 12.57 -6.42
N LYS A 15 3.34 13.89 -6.58
CA LYS A 15 2.00 14.50 -6.54
C LYS A 15 1.10 14.00 -7.67
N ALA A 16 1.64 13.87 -8.88
CA ALA A 16 0.90 13.35 -10.03
C ALA A 16 0.53 11.87 -9.86
N LEU A 17 1.40 11.07 -9.24
CA LEU A 17 1.10 9.67 -8.89
C LEU A 17 0.02 9.61 -7.81
N ASP A 18 0.13 10.43 -6.76
CA ASP A 18 -0.87 10.49 -5.69
C ASP A 18 -2.27 10.85 -6.21
N SER A 19 -2.37 11.80 -7.14
CA SER A 19 -3.67 12.17 -7.73
C SER A 19 -4.23 11.14 -8.71
N SER A 20 -3.39 10.28 -9.31
CA SER A 20 -3.81 9.41 -10.43
C SER A 20 -3.86 7.93 -10.07
N LEU A 21 -3.17 7.50 -9.01
CA LEU A 21 -3.06 6.11 -8.60
C LEU A 21 -3.54 5.92 -7.17
N ALA A 22 -3.99 4.71 -6.87
CA ALA A 22 -4.19 4.25 -5.50
C ALA A 22 -2.84 3.95 -4.85
N VAL A 23 -2.53 4.64 -3.77
CA VAL A 23 -1.26 4.52 -3.03
C VAL A 23 -1.55 4.19 -1.58
N ILE A 24 -0.81 3.22 -1.04
CA ILE A 24 -0.85 2.82 0.36
C ILE A 24 0.58 2.50 0.81
N GLU A 25 0.91 2.91 2.03
CA GLU A 25 2.21 2.71 2.65
C GLU A 25 2.08 1.78 3.84
N PHE A 26 3.10 0.93 4.00
CA PHE A 26 3.15 -0.04 5.09
C PHE A 26 4.50 0.00 5.79
N THR A 27 4.52 -0.42 7.05
CA THR A 27 5.76 -0.83 7.71
C THR A 27 6.31 -2.10 7.04
N PRO A 28 7.60 -2.44 7.25
CA PRO A 28 8.17 -3.70 6.74
C PRO A 28 7.49 -4.97 7.27
N THR A 29 6.70 -4.86 8.35
CA THR A 29 5.89 -5.96 8.91
C THR A 29 4.44 -5.96 8.42
N GLY A 30 4.04 -4.97 7.61
CA GLY A 30 2.74 -4.93 6.96
C GLY A 30 1.65 -4.14 7.66
N GLU A 31 2.00 -3.33 8.65
CA GLU A 31 1.06 -2.40 9.28
C GLU A 31 0.88 -1.16 8.41
N ILE A 32 -0.36 -0.70 8.28
CA ILE A 32 -0.72 0.42 7.41
C ILE A 32 -0.29 1.74 8.06
N LEU A 33 0.56 2.50 7.37
CA LEU A 33 1.02 3.82 7.81
C LEU A 33 0.08 4.91 7.32
N THR A 34 -0.22 4.91 6.02
CA THR A 34 -1.12 5.87 5.38
C THR A 34 -1.64 5.29 4.06
N ALA A 35 -2.70 5.90 3.53
CA ALA A 35 -3.23 5.62 2.20
C ALA A 35 -3.86 6.90 1.62
N ASN A 36 -3.80 7.05 0.31
CA ASN A 36 -4.42 8.18 -0.37
C ASN A 36 -5.90 7.93 -0.70
N GLN A 37 -6.60 8.99 -1.11
CA GLN A 37 -8.04 8.92 -1.35
C GLN A 37 -8.42 7.89 -2.42
N ASN A 38 -7.62 7.77 -3.48
CA ASN A 38 -7.84 6.78 -4.54
C ASN A 38 -7.84 5.35 -3.99
N PHE A 39 -6.94 5.01 -3.07
CA PHE A 39 -6.94 3.70 -2.43
C PHE A 39 -8.16 3.53 -1.53
N LEU A 40 -8.45 4.52 -0.68
CA LEU A 40 -9.57 4.50 0.26
C LEU A 40 -10.91 4.29 -0.45
N ASP A 41 -11.12 4.96 -1.58
CA ASP A 41 -12.33 4.84 -2.41
C ASP A 41 -12.49 3.42 -2.99
N ILE A 42 -11.39 2.78 -3.41
CA ILE A 42 -11.41 1.42 -3.94
C ILE A 42 -11.77 0.40 -2.85
N VAL A 43 -11.19 0.54 -1.65
CA VAL A 43 -11.41 -0.43 -0.56
C VAL A 43 -12.63 -0.09 0.31
N GLY A 44 -13.21 1.10 0.16
CA GLY A 44 -14.40 1.54 0.88
C GLY A 44 -14.19 1.80 2.37
N TYR A 45 -12.95 2.08 2.80
CA TYR A 45 -12.63 2.42 4.19
C TYR A 45 -12.13 3.86 4.29
N SER A 46 -12.31 4.48 5.45
CA SER A 46 -11.60 5.70 5.83
C SER A 46 -10.18 5.40 6.32
N LEU A 47 -9.29 6.40 6.27
CA LEU A 47 -7.93 6.26 6.81
C LEU A 47 -7.95 5.87 8.30
N ALA A 48 -8.82 6.49 9.09
CA ALA A 48 -8.96 6.22 10.52
C ALA A 48 -9.35 4.76 10.81
N GLU A 49 -10.07 4.11 9.91
CA GLU A 49 -10.46 2.71 10.05
C GLU A 49 -9.33 1.74 9.71
N ILE A 50 -8.32 2.14 8.94
CA ILE A 50 -7.27 1.23 8.45
C ILE A 50 -5.89 1.51 9.03
N GLN A 51 -5.61 2.74 9.46
CA GLN A 51 -4.29 3.12 9.97
C GLN A 51 -3.91 2.30 11.21
N GLY A 52 -2.69 1.77 11.23
CA GLY A 52 -2.19 0.86 12.26
C GLY A 52 -2.73 -0.57 12.18
N LYS A 53 -3.66 -0.89 11.27
CA LYS A 53 -4.08 -2.27 11.01
C LYS A 53 -3.13 -2.95 10.06
N HIS A 54 -3.12 -4.28 10.08
CA HIS A 54 -2.29 -5.08 9.18
C HIS A 54 -2.97 -5.29 7.82
N HIS A 55 -2.19 -5.25 6.74
CA HIS A 55 -2.60 -5.49 5.34
C HIS A 55 -3.52 -6.71 5.12
N ALA A 56 -3.42 -7.72 5.99
CA ALA A 56 -4.29 -8.90 5.99
C ALA A 56 -5.78 -8.58 5.98
N MET A 57 -6.21 -7.42 6.51
CA MET A 57 -7.60 -7.02 6.49
C MET A 57 -8.20 -6.90 5.08
N PHE A 58 -7.36 -6.62 4.07
CA PHE A 58 -7.80 -6.56 2.67
C PHE A 58 -7.65 -7.91 1.96
N CYS A 59 -6.99 -8.89 2.56
CA CYS A 59 -6.63 -10.13 1.89
C CYS A 59 -7.76 -11.17 1.93
N THR A 60 -7.74 -12.09 0.97
CA THR A 60 -8.49 -13.35 1.11
C THR A 60 -7.77 -14.26 2.11
N ASP A 61 -8.51 -15.22 2.67
CA ASP A 61 -7.99 -16.14 3.69
C ASP A 61 -6.80 -16.97 3.19
N ASN A 62 -6.66 -17.15 1.87
CA ASN A 62 -5.60 -17.95 1.27
C ASN A 62 -4.30 -17.18 1.03
N PHE A 63 -4.35 -15.85 0.97
CA PHE A 63 -3.23 -15.04 0.47
C PHE A 63 -1.91 -15.32 1.20
N TYR A 64 -1.91 -15.30 2.54
CA TYR A 64 -0.70 -15.57 3.32
C TYR A 64 -0.33 -17.05 3.40
N ARG A 65 -1.25 -17.97 3.11
CA ARG A 65 -0.92 -19.39 2.95
C ARG A 65 -0.12 -19.62 1.67
N GLU A 66 -0.50 -18.95 0.60
CA GLU A 66 0.21 -18.99 -0.68
C GLU A 66 1.49 -18.14 -0.66
N ASN A 67 1.52 -17.07 0.15
CA ASN A 67 2.61 -16.11 0.22
C ASN A 67 3.17 -15.97 1.65
N PRO A 68 3.67 -17.05 2.27
CA PRO A 68 4.08 -17.03 3.68
C PRO A 68 5.27 -16.11 3.98
N ASN A 69 6.05 -15.78 2.95
CA ASN A 69 7.23 -14.92 3.06
C ASN A 69 7.02 -13.54 2.41
N PHE A 70 5.78 -13.10 2.19
CA PHE A 70 5.45 -11.86 1.48
C PHE A 70 6.22 -10.64 2.03
N TRP A 71 6.03 -10.33 3.31
CA TRP A 71 6.69 -9.20 3.97
C TRP A 71 8.19 -9.40 4.14
N LYS A 72 8.65 -10.64 4.36
CA LYS A 72 10.09 -10.94 4.45
C LYS A 72 10.82 -10.64 3.13
N GLN A 73 10.19 -10.94 2.00
CA GLN A 73 10.75 -10.65 0.68
C GLN A 73 10.80 -9.15 0.41
N LEU A 74 9.71 -8.42 0.72
CA LEU A 74 9.67 -6.96 0.60
C LEU A 74 10.73 -6.29 1.49
N ALA A 75 10.86 -6.72 2.75
CA ALA A 75 11.88 -6.23 3.66
C ALA A 75 13.32 -6.54 3.21
N ALA A 76 13.51 -7.57 2.38
CA ALA A 76 14.79 -7.90 1.74
C ALA A 76 15.04 -7.12 0.44
N GLY A 77 14.15 -6.19 0.07
CA GLY A 77 14.28 -5.36 -1.14
C GLY A 77 13.70 -5.98 -2.41
N HIS A 78 13.02 -7.13 -2.31
CA HIS A 78 12.34 -7.73 -3.47
C HIS A 78 10.99 -7.04 -3.70
N PHE A 79 10.81 -6.39 -4.84
CA PHE A 79 9.51 -5.88 -5.24
C PHE A 79 8.56 -7.03 -5.60
N MET A 80 7.26 -6.80 -5.48
CA MET A 80 6.23 -7.75 -5.90
C MET A 80 5.20 -7.05 -6.78
N SER A 81 4.84 -7.65 -7.90
CA SER A 81 3.86 -7.09 -8.83
C SER A 81 2.90 -8.16 -9.31
N GLY A 82 1.66 -7.77 -9.57
CA GLY A 82 0.66 -8.67 -10.13
C GLY A 82 -0.76 -8.19 -9.85
N ARG A 83 -1.71 -9.08 -10.14
CA ARG A 83 -3.12 -8.87 -9.87
C ARG A 83 -3.51 -9.60 -8.59
N PHE A 84 -4.02 -8.86 -7.62
CA PHE A 84 -4.36 -9.36 -6.31
C PHE A 84 -5.86 -9.29 -6.07
N GLU A 85 -6.43 -10.42 -5.64
CA GLU A 85 -7.78 -10.42 -5.09
C GLU A 85 -7.74 -9.83 -3.67
N ARG A 86 -8.65 -8.89 -3.41
CA ARG A 86 -8.82 -8.19 -2.14
C ARG A 86 -10.30 -8.14 -1.74
N ARG A 87 -10.54 -7.79 -0.48
CA ARG A 87 -11.86 -7.54 0.09
C ARG A 87 -12.01 -6.08 0.48
N ASN A 88 -13.11 -5.45 0.07
CA ASN A 88 -13.47 -4.09 0.49
C ASN A 88 -14.19 -4.11 1.86
N SER A 89 -14.60 -2.95 2.36
CA SER A 89 -15.33 -2.79 3.62
C SER A 89 -16.69 -3.48 3.66
N ALA A 90 -17.33 -3.68 2.50
CA ALA A 90 -18.56 -4.46 2.35
C ALA A 90 -18.30 -5.99 2.32
N GLY A 91 -17.04 -6.42 2.34
CA GLY A 91 -16.64 -7.82 2.22
C GLY A 91 -16.65 -8.37 0.78
N GLU A 92 -16.90 -7.50 -0.20
CA GLU A 92 -16.96 -7.85 -1.61
C GLU A 92 -15.57 -7.99 -2.21
N ARG A 93 -15.48 -8.78 -3.27
CA ARG A 93 -14.22 -9.03 -3.98
C ARG A 93 -13.87 -7.85 -4.88
N VAL A 94 -12.66 -7.35 -4.74
CA VAL A 94 -12.07 -6.33 -5.62
C VAL A 94 -10.75 -6.86 -6.15
N TRP A 95 -10.51 -6.69 -7.45
CA TRP A 95 -9.25 -7.07 -8.07
C TRP A 95 -8.40 -5.83 -8.30
N VAL A 96 -7.18 -5.85 -7.76
CA VAL A 96 -6.25 -4.72 -7.85
C VAL A 96 -4.99 -5.17 -8.58
N GLU A 97 -4.62 -4.47 -9.64
CA GLU A 97 -3.28 -4.60 -10.22
C GLU A 97 -2.36 -3.66 -9.46
N ALA A 98 -1.34 -4.21 -8.81
CA ALA A 98 -0.50 -3.47 -7.87
C ALA A 98 0.96 -3.89 -7.96
N THR A 99 1.83 -2.95 -7.59
CA THR A 99 3.26 -3.19 -7.37
C THR A 99 3.63 -2.71 -5.98
N TYR A 100 4.11 -3.63 -5.14
CA TYR A 100 4.68 -3.35 -3.83
C TYR A 100 6.17 -3.03 -4.01
N ASN A 101 6.54 -1.79 -3.76
CA ASN A 101 7.89 -1.27 -3.91
C ASN A 101 8.50 -1.01 -2.53
N PRO A 102 9.57 -1.72 -2.12
CA PRO A 102 10.33 -1.36 -0.93
C PRO A 102 10.95 0.02 -1.09
N ILE A 103 10.81 0.88 -0.07
CA ILE A 103 11.35 2.25 -0.01
C ILE A 103 12.19 2.48 1.25
#